data_AF-A0A292ZIS0-F1
#
_entry.id   AF-A0A292ZIS0-F1
#
_cell.length_a   1.000
_cell.length_b   1.000
_cell.length_c   1.000
_cell.angle_alpha   90.00
_cell.angle_beta   90.00
_cell.angle_gamma   90.00
#
_symmetry.space_group_name_H-M   'P 1'
#
loop_
_entity.id
_entity.type
_entity.pdbx_description
1 polymer ?
#
loop_
_entity_poly.entity_id
_entity_poly.type
_entity_poly.pdbx_seq_one_letter_code
_entity_poly.pdbx_strand_id
1 'polypeptide(L)'
;MIRHRALQMVLIIYHAEELKRDILSGVAVQRRWRTTESPPPDGEDEPVKDSKKLKRAFAYLIEDGVLTPGEKKHMIALIDRRNGIAHHLDEVTADLSTDRFVRETLPFFPDRKSHDYETLDQLRAARRLLSDRMIAKHYMGEIGLRSLFFDATERALNADLKALDRRIRKLVRKRRDDIAALNGELSLDGTGLTGYDDPRWPDNRYDRGRLTPKGVETCYQLFDAGKSAMAVAHIMELTLASARRRERMWQAVGGPNRSKRVLADIPKARIRYRPED
;
A
#
# COMPACT_ATOMS: atom_id res chain seq x y z
N MET A 1 -6.62 3.03 3.64
CA MET A 1 -5.85 1.79 3.44
C MET A 1 -6.51 0.61 4.13
N ILE A 2 -6.65 0.59 5.46
CA ILE A 2 -7.27 -0.54 6.20
C ILE A 2 -8.64 -0.93 5.66
N ARG A 3 -9.60 0.01 5.58
CA ARG A 3 -10.94 -0.26 5.02
C ARG A 3 -10.88 -0.81 3.60
N HIS A 4 -10.03 -0.26 2.74
CA HIS A 4 -9.89 -0.74 1.36
C HIS A 4 -9.43 -2.20 1.32
N ARG A 5 -8.39 -2.54 2.09
CA ARG A 5 -7.90 -3.91 2.16
C ARG A 5 -8.92 -4.88 2.76
N ALA A 6 -9.59 -4.48 3.84
CA ALA A 6 -10.64 -5.29 4.45
C ALA A 6 -11.76 -5.62 3.45
N LEU A 7 -12.21 -4.62 2.68
CA LEU A 7 -13.22 -4.84 1.63
C LEU A 7 -12.71 -5.76 0.50
N GLN A 8 -11.46 -5.62 0.07
CA GLN A 8 -10.86 -6.55 -0.89
C GLN A 8 -10.82 -7.98 -0.35
N MET A 9 -10.40 -8.17 0.90
CA MET A 9 -10.35 -9.48 1.55
C MET A 9 -11.73 -10.11 1.70
N VAL A 10 -12.75 -9.32 2.06
CA VAL A 10 -14.14 -9.78 2.09
C VAL A 10 -14.58 -10.26 0.72
N LEU A 11 -14.30 -9.51 -0.35
CA LEU A 11 -14.61 -9.94 -1.71
C LEU A 11 -13.83 -11.20 -2.11
N ILE A 12 -12.55 -11.34 -1.75
CA ILE A 12 -11.78 -12.56 -2.02
C ILE A 12 -12.46 -13.76 -1.36
N ILE A 13 -12.84 -13.65 -0.08
CA ILE A 13 -13.57 -14.71 0.63
C ILE A 13 -14.88 -15.03 -0.09
N TYR A 14 -15.62 -14.00 -0.49
CA TYR A 14 -16.92 -14.13 -1.13
C TYR A 14 -16.85 -14.82 -2.50
N HIS A 15 -15.93 -14.37 -3.36
CA HIS A 15 -15.71 -14.97 -4.68
C HIS A 15 -15.14 -16.38 -4.60
N ALA A 16 -14.26 -16.68 -3.65
CA ALA A 16 -13.73 -18.03 -3.46
C ALA A 16 -14.83 -19.02 -3.05
N GLU A 17 -15.76 -18.59 -2.18
CA GLU A 17 -16.89 -19.44 -1.80
C GLU A 17 -17.91 -19.61 -2.92
N GLU A 18 -18.22 -18.58 -3.71
CA GLU A 18 -19.05 -18.79 -4.89
C GLU A 18 -18.37 -19.68 -5.92
N LEU A 19 -17.06 -19.52 -6.17
CA LEU A 19 -16.35 -20.40 -7.09
C LEU A 19 -16.48 -21.87 -6.69
N LYS A 20 -16.26 -22.17 -5.39
CA LYS A 20 -16.45 -23.53 -4.85
C LYS A 20 -17.88 -24.02 -5.07
N ARG A 21 -18.87 -23.15 -4.92
CA ARG A 21 -20.29 -23.51 -5.07
C ARG A 21 -20.68 -23.70 -6.53
N ASP A 22 -20.30 -22.80 -7.42
CA ASP A 22 -20.53 -22.87 -8.88
C ASP A 22 -20.03 -24.22 -9.43
N ILE A 23 -18.86 -24.68 -8.97
CA ILE A 23 -18.30 -26.00 -9.31
C ILE A 23 -19.19 -27.13 -8.81
N LEU A 24 -19.58 -27.10 -7.52
CA LEU A 24 -20.34 -28.18 -6.89
C LEU A 24 -21.78 -28.26 -7.41
N SER A 25 -22.47 -27.13 -7.51
CA SER A 25 -23.85 -27.06 -8.01
C SER A 25 -23.90 -27.43 -9.49
N GLY A 26 -23.00 -26.87 -10.32
CA GLY A 26 -22.94 -27.18 -11.75
C GLY A 26 -22.75 -28.67 -12.02
N VAL A 27 -21.83 -29.33 -11.31
CA VAL A 27 -21.63 -30.79 -11.45
C VAL A 27 -22.81 -31.58 -10.90
N ALA A 28 -23.39 -31.19 -9.77
CA ALA A 28 -24.52 -31.90 -9.17
C ALA A 28 -25.80 -31.81 -10.02
N VAL A 29 -26.08 -30.64 -10.61
CA VAL A 29 -27.21 -30.44 -11.53
C VAL A 29 -26.97 -31.24 -12.81
N GLN A 30 -25.78 -31.16 -13.40
CA GLN A 30 -25.44 -31.89 -14.63
C GLN A 30 -25.53 -33.41 -14.43
N ARG A 31 -25.02 -33.92 -13.31
CA ARG A 31 -25.14 -35.34 -12.96
C ARG A 31 -26.60 -35.76 -12.84
N ARG A 32 -27.41 -35.04 -12.06
CA ARG A 32 -28.84 -35.34 -11.91
C ARG A 32 -29.57 -35.38 -13.25
N TRP A 33 -29.23 -34.48 -14.17
CA TRP A 33 -29.80 -34.49 -15.51
C TRP A 33 -29.36 -35.72 -16.33
N ARG A 34 -28.07 -36.06 -16.34
CA ARG A 34 -27.59 -37.27 -17.03
C ARG A 34 -28.09 -38.57 -16.39
N THR A 35 -28.26 -38.64 -15.07
CA THR A 35 -28.86 -39.82 -14.41
C THR A 35 -30.37 -39.92 -14.59
N THR A 36 -31.06 -38.86 -15.03
CA THR A 36 -32.44 -38.99 -15.49
C THR A 36 -32.53 -39.79 -16.80
N GLU A 37 -31.42 -39.88 -17.55
CA GLU A 37 -31.27 -40.75 -18.74
C GLU A 37 -30.75 -42.17 -18.41
N SER A 38 -30.25 -42.43 -17.18
CA SER A 38 -29.83 -43.76 -16.69
C SER A 38 -29.69 -43.78 -15.16
N PRO A 39 -30.34 -44.70 -14.43
CA PRO A 39 -30.41 -44.63 -12.97
C PRO A 39 -29.01 -44.79 -12.33
N PRO A 40 -28.72 -44.07 -11.23
CA PRO A 40 -27.45 -44.20 -10.54
C PRO A 40 -27.35 -45.57 -9.83
N PRO A 41 -26.17 -46.22 -9.82
CA PRO A 41 -25.93 -47.37 -8.96
C PRO A 41 -25.97 -46.94 -7.49
N ASP A 42 -26.66 -47.73 -6.67
CA ASP A 42 -26.90 -47.48 -5.25
C ASP A 42 -25.61 -47.16 -4.46
N GLY A 43 -25.59 -46.04 -3.73
CA GLY A 43 -24.54 -45.75 -2.73
C GLY A 43 -24.02 -44.30 -2.58
N GLU A 44 -24.55 -43.29 -3.28
CA GLU A 44 -23.94 -41.93 -3.26
C GLU A 44 -24.37 -40.98 -2.12
N ASP A 45 -25.16 -41.43 -1.14
CA ASP A 45 -25.68 -40.58 -0.03
C ASP A 45 -24.89 -40.69 1.30
N GLU A 46 -23.59 -40.98 1.26
CA GLU A 46 -22.76 -40.80 2.45
C GLU A 46 -22.41 -39.31 2.68
N PRO A 47 -22.33 -38.83 3.94
CA PRO A 47 -21.87 -37.49 4.28
C PRO A 47 -20.37 -37.33 3.99
N VAL A 48 -20.03 -37.16 2.72
CA VAL A 48 -18.66 -36.94 2.27
C VAL A 48 -18.22 -35.52 2.62
N LYS A 49 -17.05 -35.38 3.26
CA LYS A 49 -16.40 -34.09 3.57
C LYS A 49 -16.32 -33.18 2.33
N ASP A 50 -16.62 -31.91 2.49
CA ASP A 50 -16.62 -30.88 1.44
C ASP A 50 -15.39 -30.90 0.52
N SER A 51 -14.20 -31.14 1.09
CA SER A 51 -12.96 -31.19 0.31
C SER A 51 -12.91 -32.40 -0.65
N LYS A 52 -13.49 -33.54 -0.26
CA LYS A 52 -13.62 -34.72 -1.13
C LYS A 52 -14.66 -34.48 -2.23
N LYS A 53 -15.79 -33.81 -1.91
CA LYS A 53 -16.80 -33.41 -2.91
C LYS A 53 -16.19 -32.50 -3.99
N LEU A 54 -15.44 -31.48 -3.56
CA LEU A 54 -14.78 -30.56 -4.48
C LEU A 54 -13.75 -31.25 -5.38
N LYS A 55 -12.95 -32.17 -4.83
CA LYS A 55 -12.00 -32.97 -5.63
C LYS A 55 -12.69 -33.80 -6.71
N ARG A 56 -13.81 -34.45 -6.39
CA ARG A 56 -14.62 -35.23 -7.33
C ARG A 56 -15.24 -34.34 -8.41
N ALA A 57 -15.79 -33.18 -8.03
CA ALA A 57 -16.37 -32.23 -8.97
C ALA A 57 -15.33 -31.71 -9.99
N PHE A 58 -14.14 -31.34 -9.54
CA PHE A 58 -13.06 -30.95 -10.45
C PHE A 58 -12.60 -32.09 -11.37
N ALA A 59 -12.58 -33.34 -10.90
CA ALA A 59 -12.22 -34.48 -11.75
C ALA A 59 -13.25 -34.65 -12.88
N TYR A 60 -14.54 -34.54 -12.55
CA TYR A 60 -15.63 -34.60 -13.52
C TYR A 60 -15.55 -33.48 -14.56
N LEU A 61 -15.26 -32.24 -14.15
CA LEU A 61 -15.11 -31.11 -15.08
C LEU A 61 -13.91 -31.25 -16.03
N ILE A 62 -12.84 -31.94 -15.61
CA ILE A 62 -11.70 -32.25 -16.49
C ILE A 62 -12.09 -33.35 -17.48
N GLU A 63 -12.73 -34.40 -16.99
CA GLU A 63 -13.20 -35.53 -17.81
C GLU A 63 -14.16 -35.06 -18.93
N ASP A 64 -15.08 -34.16 -18.61
CA ASP A 64 -16.03 -33.58 -19.58
C ASP A 64 -15.38 -32.49 -20.49
N GLY A 65 -14.10 -32.17 -20.24
CA GLY A 65 -13.32 -31.19 -21.00
C GLY A 65 -13.78 -29.75 -20.79
N VAL A 66 -14.43 -29.44 -19.66
CA VAL A 66 -14.79 -28.08 -19.24
C VAL A 66 -13.56 -27.33 -18.75
N LEU A 67 -12.70 -28.02 -18.00
CA LEU A 67 -11.48 -27.48 -17.41
C LEU A 67 -10.25 -28.30 -17.77
N THR A 68 -9.09 -27.66 -17.78
CA THR A 68 -7.79 -28.31 -17.85
C THR A 68 -7.23 -28.62 -16.45
N PRO A 69 -6.27 -29.56 -16.33
CA PRO A 69 -5.57 -29.81 -15.07
C PRO A 69 -4.86 -28.58 -14.49
N GLY A 70 -4.32 -27.71 -15.35
CA GLY A 70 -3.68 -26.46 -14.96
C GLY A 70 -4.66 -25.46 -14.36
N GLU A 71 -5.81 -25.27 -14.99
CA GLU A 71 -6.88 -24.41 -14.48
C GLU A 71 -7.42 -24.91 -13.14
N LYS A 72 -7.64 -26.23 -13.00
CA LYS A 72 -7.99 -26.83 -11.71
C LYS A 72 -6.97 -26.47 -10.62
N LYS A 73 -5.67 -26.64 -10.90
CA LYS A 73 -4.61 -26.33 -9.93
C LYS A 73 -4.65 -24.86 -9.52
N HIS A 74 -4.85 -23.96 -10.48
CA HIS A 74 -4.97 -22.52 -10.24
C HIS A 74 -6.21 -22.18 -9.39
N MET A 75 -7.38 -22.72 -9.73
CA MET A 75 -8.63 -22.49 -8.99
C MET A 75 -8.56 -23.02 -7.56
N ILE A 76 -7.92 -24.17 -7.33
CA ILE A 76 -7.67 -24.68 -5.98
C ILE A 76 -6.76 -23.72 -5.19
N ALA A 77 -5.68 -23.24 -5.81
CA ALA A 77 -4.79 -22.28 -5.16
C ALA A 77 -5.50 -20.98 -4.76
N LEU A 78 -6.44 -20.49 -5.58
CA LEU A 78 -7.27 -19.32 -5.26
C LEU A 78 -8.21 -19.60 -4.07
N ILE A 79 -8.83 -20.77 -4.02
CA ILE A 79 -9.67 -21.20 -2.88
C ILE A 79 -8.84 -21.32 -1.60
N ASP A 80 -7.63 -21.87 -1.69
CA ASP A 80 -6.72 -22.00 -0.54
C ASP A 80 -6.20 -20.63 -0.06
N ARG A 81 -6.06 -19.65 -0.96
CA ARG A 81 -5.71 -18.27 -0.60
C ARG A 81 -6.72 -17.65 0.37
N ARG A 82 -8.02 -17.92 0.17
CA ARG A 82 -9.09 -17.52 1.10
C ARG A 82 -8.86 -18.10 2.50
N ASN A 83 -8.41 -19.35 2.61
CA ASN A 83 -8.07 -19.96 3.91
C ASN A 83 -6.86 -19.25 4.54
N GLY A 84 -5.90 -18.82 3.74
CA GLY A 84 -4.80 -17.96 4.20
C GLY A 84 -5.27 -16.66 4.84
N ILE A 85 -6.20 -15.95 4.19
CA ILE A 85 -6.79 -14.71 4.71
C ILE A 85 -7.56 -14.98 6.02
N ALA A 86 -8.32 -16.08 6.08
CA ALA A 86 -9.15 -16.40 7.24
C ALA A 86 -8.32 -16.82 8.47
N HIS A 87 -7.22 -17.54 8.27
CA HIS A 87 -6.40 -18.08 9.37
C HIS A 87 -5.23 -17.17 9.78
N HIS A 88 -4.78 -16.25 8.92
CA HIS A 88 -3.63 -15.39 9.16
C HIS A 88 -3.96 -13.92 8.88
N LEU A 89 -5.10 -13.48 9.41
CA LEU A 89 -5.59 -12.11 9.24
C LEU A 89 -4.59 -11.07 9.75
N ASP A 90 -3.95 -11.38 10.87
CA ASP A 90 -2.89 -10.60 11.49
C ASP A 90 -1.67 -10.45 10.57
N GLU A 91 -1.17 -11.55 9.99
CA GLU A 91 -0.02 -11.50 9.07
C GLU A 91 -0.31 -10.67 7.81
N VAL A 92 -1.49 -10.87 7.21
CA VAL A 92 -1.92 -10.21 5.96
C VAL A 92 -2.18 -8.71 6.14
N THR A 93 -2.38 -8.26 7.38
CA THR A 93 -2.64 -6.85 7.71
C THR A 93 -1.52 -6.16 8.46
N ALA A 94 -0.49 -6.89 8.90
CA ALA A 94 0.58 -6.38 9.75
C ALA A 94 1.34 -5.17 9.16
N ASP A 95 1.51 -5.10 7.83
CA ASP A 95 2.15 -3.96 7.14
C ASP A 95 1.34 -2.66 7.21
N LEU A 96 0.07 -2.72 7.62
CA LEU A 96 -0.76 -1.54 7.87
C LEU A 96 -0.57 -0.97 9.27
N SER A 97 0.19 -1.64 10.13
CA SER A 97 0.44 -1.18 11.49
C SER A 97 1.21 0.14 11.51
N THR A 98 0.79 1.06 12.37
CA THR A 98 1.54 2.29 12.68
C THR A 98 2.61 2.07 13.75
N ASP A 99 2.61 0.90 14.38
CA ASP A 99 3.57 0.55 15.43
C ASP A 99 4.98 0.40 14.84
N ARG A 100 5.95 1.06 15.48
CA ARG A 100 7.34 1.09 15.02
C ARG A 100 8.00 -0.28 15.13
N PHE A 101 7.80 -0.97 16.25
CA PHE A 101 8.39 -2.29 16.50
C PHE A 101 7.88 -3.30 15.47
N VAL A 102 6.57 -3.31 15.20
CA VAL A 102 6.00 -4.17 14.15
C VAL A 102 6.65 -3.86 12.80
N ARG A 103 6.68 -2.59 12.37
CA ARG A 103 7.24 -2.21 11.06
C ARG A 103 8.71 -2.57 10.89
N GLU A 104 9.51 -2.42 11.95
CA GLU A 104 10.94 -2.74 11.92
C GLU A 104 11.19 -4.25 11.95
N THR A 105 10.32 -5.02 12.60
CA THR A 105 10.49 -6.48 12.71
C THR A 105 9.94 -7.23 11.49
N LEU A 106 8.95 -6.67 10.79
CA LEU A 106 8.30 -7.31 9.63
C LEU A 106 9.24 -7.83 8.52
N PRO A 107 10.32 -7.14 8.12
CA PRO A 107 11.25 -7.63 7.11
C PRO A 107 11.98 -8.92 7.49
N PHE A 108 12.07 -9.25 8.78
CA PHE A 108 12.75 -10.45 9.29
C PHE A 108 11.87 -11.70 9.26
N PHE A 109 10.61 -11.59 8.84
CA PHE A 109 9.67 -12.71 8.67
C PHE A 109 9.31 -12.88 7.18
N PRO A 110 10.21 -13.47 6.36
CA PRO A 110 10.01 -13.59 4.91
C PRO A 110 8.87 -14.55 4.53
N ASP A 111 8.60 -15.56 5.37
CA ASP A 111 7.60 -16.61 5.09
C ASP A 111 6.15 -16.20 5.46
N ARG A 112 5.95 -14.96 5.92
CA ARG A 112 4.62 -14.48 6.32
C ARG A 112 3.66 -14.40 5.14
N LYS A 113 2.37 -14.61 5.39
CA LYS A 113 1.34 -14.40 4.38
C LYS A 113 1.13 -12.91 4.16
N SER A 114 1.48 -12.43 2.97
CA SER A 114 1.22 -11.05 2.53
C SER A 114 -0.11 -10.93 1.79
N HIS A 115 -0.72 -9.74 1.87
CA HIS A 115 -1.89 -9.41 1.06
C HIS A 115 -1.52 -9.42 -0.43
N ASP A 116 -2.23 -10.24 -1.19
CA ASP A 116 -2.09 -10.30 -2.65
C ASP A 116 -3.19 -9.46 -3.30
N TYR A 117 -2.76 -8.45 -4.04
CA TYR A 117 -3.63 -7.50 -4.70
C TYR A 117 -4.26 -8.05 -5.98
N GLU A 118 -3.73 -9.14 -6.55
CA GLU A 118 -4.21 -9.74 -7.80
C GLU A 118 -5.24 -10.85 -7.55
N THR A 119 -5.23 -11.49 -6.37
CA THR A 119 -6.11 -12.63 -6.04
C THR A 119 -7.58 -12.36 -6.39
N LEU A 120 -8.09 -11.15 -6.11
CA LEU A 120 -9.49 -10.81 -6.38
C LEU A 120 -9.82 -10.83 -7.88
N ASP A 121 -8.94 -10.28 -8.70
CA ASP A 121 -9.13 -10.24 -10.14
C ASP A 121 -8.95 -11.64 -10.77
N GLN A 122 -8.00 -12.43 -10.25
CA GLN A 122 -7.83 -13.83 -10.63
C GLN A 122 -9.07 -14.68 -10.29
N LEU A 123 -9.68 -14.48 -9.11
CA LEU A 123 -10.94 -15.14 -8.74
C LEU A 123 -12.09 -14.79 -9.67
N ARG A 124 -12.21 -13.51 -10.06
CA ARG A 124 -13.22 -13.08 -11.05
C ARG A 124 -12.99 -13.73 -12.41
N ALA A 125 -11.74 -13.74 -12.87
CA ALA A 125 -11.37 -14.36 -14.14
C ALA A 125 -11.69 -15.87 -14.12
N ALA A 126 -11.34 -16.56 -13.03
CA ALA A 126 -11.62 -17.98 -12.85
C ALA A 126 -13.13 -18.30 -12.87
N ARG A 127 -13.95 -17.49 -12.19
CA ARG A 127 -15.43 -17.65 -12.21
C ARG A 127 -16.02 -17.43 -13.61
N ARG A 128 -15.57 -16.37 -14.31
CA ARG A 128 -16.02 -16.09 -15.69
C ARG A 128 -15.65 -17.24 -16.62
N LEU A 129 -14.38 -17.67 -16.58
CA LEU A 129 -13.90 -18.80 -17.37
C LEU A 129 -14.74 -20.07 -17.11
N LEU A 130 -15.00 -20.41 -15.85
CA LEU A 130 -15.83 -21.55 -15.49
C LEU A 130 -17.24 -21.42 -16.08
N SER A 131 -17.87 -20.26 -15.90
CA SER A 131 -19.23 -19.99 -16.39
C SER A 131 -19.31 -20.11 -17.91
N ASP A 132 -18.39 -19.47 -18.64
CA ASP A 132 -18.35 -19.48 -20.11
C ASP A 132 -18.15 -20.91 -20.64
N ARG A 133 -17.27 -21.69 -20.00
CA ARG A 133 -16.99 -23.08 -20.39
C ARG A 133 -18.15 -24.02 -20.07
N MET A 134 -18.80 -23.83 -18.92
CA MET A 134 -20.01 -24.57 -18.55
C MET A 134 -21.14 -24.30 -19.55
N ILE A 135 -21.36 -23.04 -19.93
CA ILE A 135 -22.34 -22.67 -20.95
C ILE A 135 -22.00 -23.31 -22.29
N ALA A 136 -20.73 -23.25 -22.73
CA ALA A 136 -20.30 -23.86 -23.99
C ALA A 136 -20.47 -25.39 -24.01
N LYS A 137 -20.42 -26.03 -22.85
CA LYS A 137 -20.65 -27.47 -22.65
C LYS A 137 -22.11 -27.81 -22.28
N HIS A 138 -23.02 -26.83 -22.39
CA HIS A 138 -24.45 -26.98 -22.13
C HIS A 138 -24.75 -27.48 -20.71
N TYR A 139 -23.93 -27.08 -19.74
CA TYR A 139 -24.24 -27.31 -18.33
C TYR A 139 -25.48 -26.52 -17.94
N MET A 140 -26.33 -27.16 -17.14
CA MET A 140 -27.51 -26.52 -16.61
C MET A 140 -27.20 -25.70 -15.37
N GLY A 141 -27.64 -24.44 -15.38
CA GLY A 141 -27.50 -23.52 -14.27
C GLY A 141 -28.62 -23.67 -13.24
N GLU A 142 -28.29 -23.45 -11.97
CA GLU A 142 -29.28 -23.29 -10.90
C GLU A 142 -29.52 -21.79 -10.68
N ILE A 143 -30.70 -21.28 -11.08
CA ILE A 143 -31.08 -19.90 -10.78
C ILE A 143 -31.64 -19.86 -9.34
N GLY A 144 -30.89 -19.25 -8.43
CA GLY A 144 -31.31 -19.08 -7.03
C GLY A 144 -31.24 -17.63 -6.55
N LEU A 145 -32.09 -17.27 -5.58
CA LEU A 145 -32.10 -15.95 -4.90
C LEU A 145 -30.71 -15.56 -4.36
N ARG A 146 -29.89 -16.56 -4.06
CA ARG A 146 -28.53 -16.37 -3.57
C ARG A 146 -27.60 -15.71 -4.59
N SER A 147 -27.73 -16.04 -5.88
CA SER A 147 -26.97 -15.36 -6.94
C SER A 147 -27.33 -13.87 -6.97
N LEU A 148 -28.61 -13.54 -6.79
CA LEU A 148 -29.06 -12.14 -6.75
C LEU A 148 -28.47 -11.38 -5.55
N PHE A 149 -28.44 -12.01 -4.36
CA PHE A 149 -27.80 -11.41 -3.19
C PHE A 149 -26.30 -11.27 -3.36
N PHE A 150 -25.65 -12.22 -4.03
CA PHE A 150 -24.25 -12.12 -4.41
C PHE A 150 -23.99 -10.92 -5.29
N ASP A 151 -24.71 -10.78 -6.39
CA ASP A 151 -24.51 -9.69 -7.35
C ASP A 151 -24.83 -8.32 -6.74
N ALA A 152 -25.84 -8.23 -5.87
CA ALA A 152 -26.14 -7.01 -5.14
C ALA A 152 -25.00 -6.63 -4.18
N THR A 153 -24.50 -7.60 -3.42
CA THR A 153 -23.40 -7.38 -2.45
C THR A 153 -22.10 -7.03 -3.16
N GLU A 154 -21.74 -7.78 -4.22
CA GLU A 154 -20.54 -7.49 -5.01
C GLU A 154 -20.59 -6.07 -5.58
N ARG A 155 -21.72 -5.64 -6.16
CA ARG A 155 -21.87 -4.29 -6.71
C ARG A 155 -21.67 -3.21 -5.65
N ALA A 156 -22.25 -3.38 -4.47
CA ALA A 156 -22.10 -2.43 -3.36
C ALA A 156 -20.65 -2.34 -2.88
N LEU A 157 -20.01 -3.47 -2.62
CA LEU A 157 -18.61 -3.51 -2.16
C LEU A 157 -17.64 -2.98 -3.22
N ASN A 158 -17.90 -3.23 -4.50
CA ASN A 158 -17.10 -2.70 -5.61
C ASN A 158 -17.22 -1.19 -5.76
N ALA A 159 -18.42 -0.63 -5.60
CA ALA A 159 -18.61 0.82 -5.62
C ALA A 159 -17.80 1.49 -4.51
N ASP A 160 -17.84 0.92 -3.30
CA ASP A 160 -17.06 1.38 -2.15
C ASP A 160 -15.56 1.26 -2.38
N LEU A 161 -15.08 0.13 -2.90
CA LEU A 161 -13.67 -0.05 -3.25
C LEU A 161 -13.21 0.99 -4.25
N LYS A 162 -13.95 1.19 -5.34
CA LYS A 162 -13.63 2.17 -6.37
C LYS A 162 -13.59 3.61 -5.82
N ALA A 163 -14.49 3.94 -4.91
CA ALA A 163 -14.50 5.25 -4.24
C ALA A 163 -13.27 5.43 -3.33
N LEU A 164 -12.93 4.43 -2.53
CA LEU A 164 -11.74 4.44 -1.68
C LEU A 164 -10.47 4.52 -2.51
N ASP A 165 -10.40 3.81 -3.62
CA ASP A 165 -9.23 3.75 -4.49
C ASP A 165 -8.96 5.11 -5.14
N ARG A 166 -10.01 5.78 -5.64
CA ARG A 166 -9.92 7.18 -6.12
C ARG A 166 -9.43 8.12 -5.03
N ARG A 167 -9.95 7.98 -3.80
CA ARG A 167 -9.54 8.81 -2.67
C ARG A 167 -8.07 8.57 -2.30
N ILE A 168 -7.62 7.32 -2.26
CA ILE A 168 -6.22 6.95 -2.00
C ILE A 168 -5.32 7.58 -3.05
N ARG A 169 -5.63 7.41 -4.35
CA ARG A 169 -4.83 8.01 -5.44
C ARG A 169 -4.74 9.53 -5.33
N LYS A 170 -5.85 10.21 -5.02
CA LYS A 170 -5.87 11.66 -4.79
C LYS A 170 -4.97 12.07 -3.63
N LEU A 171 -5.05 11.36 -2.50
CA LEU A 171 -4.22 11.64 -1.33
C LEU A 171 -2.73 11.36 -1.56
N VAL A 172 -2.41 10.29 -2.28
CA VAL A 172 -1.02 9.97 -2.67
C VAL A 172 -0.45 11.05 -3.55
N ARG A 173 -1.20 11.51 -4.56
CA ARG A 173 -0.78 12.61 -5.43
C ARG A 173 -0.52 13.88 -4.61
N LYS A 174 -1.49 14.28 -3.78
CA LYS A 174 -1.33 15.45 -2.91
C LYS A 174 -0.07 15.33 -2.03
N ARG A 175 0.14 14.18 -1.39
CA ARG A 175 1.35 13.95 -0.56
C ARG A 175 2.64 14.02 -1.36
N ARG A 176 2.66 13.52 -2.60
CA ARG A 176 3.84 13.65 -3.48
C ARG A 176 4.11 15.11 -3.82
N ASP A 177 3.06 15.87 -4.13
CA ASP A 177 3.17 17.30 -4.42
C ASP A 177 3.65 18.06 -3.18
N ASP A 178 3.10 17.76 -1.99
CA ASP A 178 3.52 18.34 -0.71
C ASP A 178 4.99 18.01 -0.38
N ILE A 179 5.43 16.76 -0.61
CA ILE A 179 6.83 16.33 -0.42
C ILE A 179 7.74 17.05 -1.42
N ALA A 180 7.33 17.18 -2.68
CA ALA A 180 8.10 17.87 -3.71
C ALA A 180 8.26 19.36 -3.37
N ALA A 181 7.19 20.01 -2.90
CA ALA A 181 7.22 21.39 -2.44
C ALA A 181 8.15 21.54 -1.22
N LEU A 182 8.04 20.66 -0.22
CA LEU A 182 8.92 20.66 0.95
C LEU A 182 10.39 20.45 0.55
N ASN A 183 10.68 19.48 -0.31
CA ASN A 183 12.04 19.21 -0.77
C ASN A 183 12.61 20.38 -1.58
N GLY A 184 11.78 21.04 -2.40
CA GLY A 184 12.18 22.27 -3.09
C GLY A 184 12.48 23.40 -2.11
N GLU A 185 11.67 23.53 -1.06
CA GLU A 185 11.93 24.48 0.02
C GLU A 185 13.22 24.13 0.77
N LEU A 186 13.52 22.87 0.99
CA LEU A 186 14.74 22.44 1.70
C LEU A 186 16.00 22.39 0.81
N SER A 187 15.86 22.40 -0.52
CA SER A 187 17.00 22.32 -1.44
C SER A 187 17.92 23.54 -1.32
N LEU A 188 19.23 23.30 -1.37
CA LEU A 188 20.26 24.35 -1.41
C LEU A 188 20.66 24.74 -2.84
N ASP A 189 20.04 24.12 -3.85
CA ASP A 189 20.36 24.37 -5.26
C ASP A 189 20.15 25.85 -5.61
N GLY A 190 21.14 26.45 -6.28
CA GLY A 190 21.12 27.86 -6.66
C GLY A 190 21.43 28.87 -5.55
N THR A 191 21.61 28.44 -4.30
CA THR A 191 21.98 29.35 -3.19
C THR A 191 23.48 29.61 -3.08
N GLY A 192 24.32 28.76 -3.68
CA GLY A 192 25.78 28.81 -3.53
C GLY A 192 26.29 28.37 -2.16
N LEU A 193 25.41 27.98 -1.24
CA LEU A 193 25.73 27.52 0.11
C LEU A 193 26.10 26.03 0.11
N THR A 194 27.23 25.71 -0.52
CA THR A 194 27.76 24.34 -0.62
C THR A 194 29.21 24.27 -0.13
N GLY A 195 29.69 23.07 0.18
CA GLY A 195 31.08 22.86 0.64
C GLY A 195 31.37 23.60 1.94
N TYR A 196 32.38 24.49 1.95
CA TYR A 196 32.79 25.26 3.14
C TYR A 196 31.79 26.34 3.58
N ASP A 197 30.80 26.64 2.74
CA ASP A 197 29.71 27.57 3.02
C ASP A 197 28.38 26.84 3.26
N ASP A 198 28.43 25.50 3.40
CA ASP A 198 27.27 24.69 3.77
C ASP A 198 26.65 25.21 5.09
N PRO A 199 25.31 25.35 5.19
CA PRO A 199 24.65 25.81 6.41
C PRO A 199 24.91 24.95 7.65
N ARG A 200 25.25 23.67 7.46
CA ARG A 200 25.62 22.72 8.52
C ARG A 200 27.11 22.70 8.82
N TRP A 201 27.91 23.51 8.13
CA TRP A 201 29.35 23.57 8.37
C TRP A 201 29.66 24.01 9.80
N PRO A 202 30.62 23.36 10.51
CA PRO A 202 30.92 23.67 11.91
C PRO A 202 31.22 25.15 12.19
N ASP A 203 31.88 25.87 11.27
CA ASP A 203 32.24 27.30 11.45
C ASP A 203 31.01 28.23 11.61
N ASN A 204 29.81 27.76 11.26
CA ASN A 204 28.57 28.51 11.47
C ASN A 204 28.14 28.53 12.95
N ARG A 205 28.76 27.71 13.80
CA ARG A 205 28.37 27.50 15.20
C ARG A 205 29.56 27.59 16.14
N TYR A 206 29.31 28.13 17.33
CA TYR A 206 30.19 27.95 18.48
C TYR A 206 29.94 26.59 19.12
N ASP A 207 30.86 26.10 19.95
CA ASP A 207 30.77 24.83 20.71
C ASP A 207 29.47 24.69 21.52
N ARG A 208 28.84 25.81 21.90
CA ARG A 208 27.57 25.87 22.63
C ARG A 208 26.32 25.92 21.74
N GLY A 209 26.45 25.64 20.45
CA GLY A 209 25.35 25.64 19.47
C GLY A 209 24.83 27.02 19.05
N ARG A 210 25.40 28.12 19.56
CA ARG A 210 25.07 29.50 19.13
C ARG A 210 25.67 29.78 17.75
N LEU A 211 24.95 30.51 16.89
CA LEU A 211 25.48 30.92 15.58
C LEU A 211 26.64 31.93 15.71
N THR A 212 27.70 31.72 14.94
CA THR A 212 28.79 32.67 14.71
C THR A 212 28.35 33.80 13.78
N PRO A 213 29.12 34.89 13.62
CA PRO A 213 28.81 35.91 12.60
C PRO A 213 28.64 35.32 11.20
N LYS A 214 29.46 34.32 10.84
CA LYS A 214 29.33 33.58 9.58
C LYS A 214 28.00 32.85 9.53
N GLY A 215 27.66 32.08 10.57
CA GLY A 215 26.37 31.37 10.63
C GLY A 215 25.13 32.27 10.64
N VAL A 216 25.24 33.50 11.16
CA VAL A 216 24.17 34.50 11.05
C VAL A 216 23.99 34.96 9.61
N GLU A 217 25.09 35.25 8.91
CA GLU A 217 25.03 35.63 7.50
C GLU A 217 24.50 34.48 6.63
N THR A 218 24.95 33.24 6.85
CA THR A 218 24.42 32.05 6.17
C THR A 218 22.91 31.89 6.40
N CYS A 219 22.44 32.13 7.63
CA CYS A 219 21.02 32.13 7.95
C CYS A 219 20.25 33.21 7.17
N TYR A 220 20.83 34.40 7.02
CA TYR A 220 20.21 35.48 6.25
C TYR A 220 20.24 35.23 4.75
N GLN A 221 21.30 34.63 4.20
CA GLN A 221 21.34 34.23 2.79
C GLN A 221 20.31 33.16 2.45
N LEU A 222 19.98 32.25 3.39
CA LEU A 222 18.85 31.34 3.21
C LEU A 222 17.52 32.09 3.16
N PHE A 223 17.29 33.09 4.01
CA PHE A 223 16.08 33.93 3.92
C PHE A 223 16.03 34.76 2.63
N ASP A 224 17.18 35.28 2.18
CA ASP A 224 17.29 35.99 0.90
C ASP A 224 16.93 35.08 -0.29
N ALA A 225 17.20 33.77 -0.17
CA ALA A 225 16.81 32.73 -1.12
C ALA A 225 15.33 32.31 -0.99
N GLY A 226 14.53 33.02 -0.18
CA GLY A 226 13.09 32.79 -0.02
C GLY A 226 12.73 31.60 0.86
N LYS A 227 13.68 31.07 1.64
CA LYS A 227 13.43 29.93 2.55
C LYS A 227 12.61 30.39 3.76
N SER A 228 11.60 29.62 4.18
CA SER A 228 10.86 29.96 5.40
C SER A 228 11.70 29.73 6.67
N ALA A 229 11.28 30.32 7.80
CA ALA A 229 11.90 30.02 9.09
C ALA A 229 11.87 28.54 9.47
N MET A 230 10.90 27.76 8.97
CA MET A 230 10.84 26.33 9.22
C MET A 230 11.90 25.58 8.40
N ALA A 231 12.05 25.92 7.12
CA ALA A 231 13.10 25.36 6.28
C ALA A 231 14.49 25.73 6.82
N VAL A 232 14.71 26.99 7.20
CA VAL A 232 15.98 27.44 7.81
C VAL A 232 16.26 26.70 9.12
N ALA A 233 15.25 26.49 9.96
CA ALA A 233 15.40 25.71 11.19
C ALA A 233 15.86 24.27 10.90
N HIS A 234 15.29 23.62 9.90
CA HIS A 234 15.66 22.26 9.52
C HIS A 234 17.02 22.16 8.82
N ILE A 235 17.29 23.05 7.85
CA ILE A 235 18.55 23.11 7.10
C ILE A 235 19.71 23.35 8.05
N MET A 236 19.59 24.37 8.89
CA MET A 236 20.69 24.73 9.78
C MET A 236 20.77 23.87 11.02
N GLU A 237 19.71 23.16 11.43
CA GLU A 237 19.57 22.47 12.74
C GLU A 237 19.41 23.46 13.91
N LEU A 238 18.47 24.39 13.77
CA LEU A 238 18.09 25.35 14.80
C LEU A 238 16.71 25.00 15.35
N THR A 239 16.41 25.46 16.57
CA THR A 239 15.03 25.47 17.04
C THR A 239 14.20 26.45 16.21
N LEU A 240 12.94 26.11 15.93
CA LEU A 240 12.04 26.97 15.16
C LEU A 240 11.91 28.37 15.77
N ALA A 241 11.92 28.47 17.10
CA ALA A 241 11.89 29.74 17.81
C ALA A 241 13.14 30.60 17.51
N SER A 242 14.31 29.98 17.39
CA SER A 242 15.56 30.67 17.04
C SER A 242 15.53 31.14 15.59
N ALA A 243 15.08 30.30 14.65
CA ALA A 243 14.95 30.67 13.24
C ALA A 243 13.96 31.84 13.05
N ARG A 244 12.79 31.80 13.70
CA ARG A 244 11.82 32.93 13.67
C ARG A 244 12.38 34.22 14.28
N ARG A 245 13.24 34.12 15.30
CA ARG A 245 13.91 35.30 15.85
C ARG A 245 14.90 35.87 14.83
N ARG A 246 15.63 35.01 14.12
CA ARG A 246 16.55 35.43 13.05
C ARG A 246 15.83 36.03 11.86
N GLU A 247 14.69 35.47 11.46
CA GLU A 247 13.82 36.03 10.42
C GLU A 247 13.39 37.48 10.74
N ARG A 248 12.96 37.74 11.98
CA ARG A 248 12.62 39.10 12.43
C ARG A 248 13.82 40.05 12.40
N MET A 249 14.99 39.58 12.83
CA MET A 249 16.23 40.38 12.77
C MET A 249 16.64 40.66 11.32
N TRP A 250 16.51 39.67 10.44
CA TRP A 250 16.74 39.79 9.00
C TRP A 250 15.82 40.83 8.36
N GLN A 251 14.52 40.78 8.67
CA GLN A 251 13.56 41.80 8.24
C GLN A 251 13.96 43.20 8.72
N ALA A 252 14.39 43.33 9.98
CA ALA A 252 14.79 44.62 10.56
C ALA A 252 16.03 45.23 9.89
N VAL A 253 16.94 44.42 9.33
CA VAL A 253 18.14 44.90 8.60
C VAL A 253 17.91 45.13 7.10
N GLY A 254 16.65 45.09 6.64
CA GLY A 254 16.28 45.37 5.25
C GLY A 254 15.71 44.18 4.48
N GLY A 255 15.62 43.01 5.11
CA GLY A 255 15.03 41.81 4.50
C GLY A 255 15.68 41.47 3.14
N PRO A 256 14.89 41.27 2.07
CA PRO A 256 15.41 40.98 0.73
C PRO A 256 16.36 42.04 0.16
N ASN A 257 16.26 43.28 0.65
CA ASN A 257 17.04 44.43 0.18
C ASN A 257 18.23 44.76 1.10
N ARG A 258 18.54 43.91 2.08
CA ARG A 258 19.69 44.12 2.97
C ARG A 258 21.00 44.10 2.18
N SER A 259 22.03 44.76 2.70
CA SER A 259 23.40 44.60 2.19
C SER A 259 23.94 43.21 2.56
N LYS A 260 24.23 42.38 1.55
CA LYS A 260 24.75 41.02 1.72
C LYS A 260 26.26 41.06 1.97
N ARG A 261 26.73 40.28 2.95
CA ARG A 261 28.17 40.13 3.21
C ARG A 261 28.67 38.89 2.49
N VAL A 262 29.87 38.98 1.93
CA VAL A 262 30.57 37.82 1.35
C VAL A 262 31.02 36.92 2.50
N LEU A 263 30.63 35.64 2.47
CA LEU A 263 30.89 34.70 3.58
C LEU A 263 32.39 34.51 3.86
N ALA A 264 33.22 34.55 2.81
CA ALA A 264 34.66 34.42 2.90
C ALA A 264 35.33 35.57 3.69
N ASP A 265 34.72 36.76 3.70
CA ASP A 265 35.27 37.96 4.35
C ASP A 265 34.93 38.02 5.85
N ILE A 266 34.03 37.15 6.31
CA ILE A 266 33.62 37.12 7.72
C ILE A 266 34.71 36.39 8.52
N PRO A 267 35.33 37.05 9.53
CA PRO A 267 36.38 36.44 10.32
C PRO A 267 35.90 35.13 10.96
N LYS A 268 36.71 34.08 10.83
CA LYS A 268 36.45 32.81 11.52
C LYS A 268 36.40 33.06 13.03
N ALA A 269 35.32 32.63 13.66
CA ALA A 269 35.24 32.64 15.10
C ALA A 269 36.35 31.75 15.66
N ARG A 270 37.10 32.22 16.67
CA ARG A 270 38.04 31.37 17.40
C ARG A 270 37.25 30.32 18.18
N ILE A 271 37.09 29.14 17.59
CA ILE A 271 36.58 27.96 18.26
C ILE A 271 37.72 27.42 19.12
N ARG A 272 37.55 27.40 20.45
CA ARG A 272 38.54 26.82 21.35
C ARG A 272 38.26 25.32 21.41
N TYR A 273 38.88 24.56 20.51
CA TYR A 273 38.91 23.12 20.65
C TYR A 273 39.56 22.77 21.99
N ARG A 274 38.77 22.19 22.90
CA ARG A 274 39.29 21.56 24.10
C ARG A 274 39.80 20.18 23.68
N PRO A 275 41.04 19.78 23.95
CA PRO A 275 41.60 18.52 23.45
C PRO A 275 40.98 17.22 23.98
N GLU A 276 39.83 17.26 24.67
CA GLU A 276 39.28 16.13 25.43
C GLU A 276 37.83 15.74 25.05
N ASP A 277 37.30 16.22 23.91
CA ASP A 277 35.99 15.81 23.37
C ASP A 277 36.14 15.04 22.04
#